data_AF-A0A7W1KM39-F1
#
_entry.id   AF-A0A7W1KM39-F1
#
_cell.length_a   1.000
_cell.length_b   1.000
_cell.length_c   1.000
_cell.angle_alpha   90.00
_cell.angle_beta   90.00
_cell.angle_gamma   90.00
#
_symmetry.space_group_name_H-M   'P 1'
#
loop_
_entity.id
_entity.type
_entity.pdbx_description
1 polymer ?
#
loop_
_entity_poly.entity_id
_entity_poly.type
_entity_poly.pdbx_seq_one_letter_code
_entity_poly.pdbx_strand_id
1 'polypeptide(L)'
;MLLPPRVLAPRSWTLGGWGILLGSLGACGSTEPRVPADISLNAPSIAFSALGQTQQLVPTVTDQDGQTVNATVTWTSSDNGVATVSSSGLVSAVRGGSAEVTATAGSASASSNVVVNQTPTQLQKISGDGQTAPAGATLTAPLVVQVNDAGGGPIPGRTVSFTVTQGEGSSATATAITGNDGRASTSFTTGTIAGAAQELSVSVATTALTVMFTATAAADHSAFNIGLRYLSTATPAQQQAFTNARLKWESVVSADLADVPLVSAAEDCGPSSPAVNQTIDDVLILVRLVPIDGPGNILGGAGPCFVRDPGDPLTVLGVMQFDTDDLEQLETGGFLGDVILHEMGHVLGIGTLWDLQGLLADASLPPGSGTDPHFTGAGAIAAFDAAGGGTYVAGAKVPVEGTGGEGTADSHWRESVLDNELMTGFIGAGQNPLSRITVASLADQGYQVDLAAADAYSIPVGLLRAFDTRPKLLLKNDILRGPIRKVDRRGRVTGVLRR
;
A
#
# COMPACT_ATOMS: atom_id res chain seq x y z
N MET A 1 36.83 -11.14 62.93
CA MET A 1 38.23 -11.52 63.18
C MET A 1 38.22 -12.97 63.66
N LEU A 2 38.21 -13.94 62.74
CA LEU A 2 38.04 -15.35 63.07
C LEU A 2 39.29 -16.11 62.62
N LEU A 3 39.95 -16.67 63.63
CA LEU A 3 41.23 -17.37 63.62
C LEU A 3 41.13 -18.76 62.96
N PRO A 4 42.28 -19.36 62.62
CA PRO A 4 42.44 -20.34 61.56
C PRO A 4 42.88 -21.71 62.14
N PRO A 5 43.92 -22.40 61.62
CA PRO A 5 43.81 -23.47 60.62
C PRO A 5 44.43 -24.80 61.14
N ARG A 6 44.39 -25.87 60.34
CA ARG A 6 45.60 -26.55 59.81
C ARG A 6 45.29 -27.86 59.09
N VAL A 7 46.01 -27.97 57.97
CA VAL A 7 46.24 -29.13 57.10
C VAL A 7 47.03 -30.23 57.82
N LEU A 8 46.88 -31.50 57.42
CA LEU A 8 47.97 -32.46 57.15
C LEU A 8 47.46 -33.79 56.57
N ALA A 9 48.32 -34.39 55.74
CA ALA A 9 48.11 -35.61 54.96
C ALA A 9 48.71 -36.87 55.68
N PRO A 10 49.01 -38.01 55.02
CA PRO A 10 48.38 -39.32 55.27
C PRO A 10 49.34 -40.39 55.87
N ARG A 11 48.85 -41.56 56.31
CA ARG A 11 49.51 -42.88 56.13
C ARG A 11 48.75 -44.10 56.71
N SER A 12 48.96 -45.21 56.00
CA SER A 12 48.56 -46.61 56.12
C SER A 12 48.79 -47.32 57.46
N TRP A 13 47.94 -48.30 57.79
CA TRP A 13 48.28 -49.44 58.67
C TRP A 13 47.60 -50.74 58.22
N THR A 14 48.35 -51.84 58.28
CA THR A 14 47.94 -53.23 58.05
C THR A 14 47.85 -54.02 59.36
N LEU A 15 46.95 -55.00 59.37
CA LEU A 15 46.95 -56.31 60.07
C LEU A 15 46.83 -56.38 61.61
N GLY A 16 45.88 -57.21 62.07
CA GLY A 16 45.85 -57.79 63.41
C GLY A 16 44.49 -58.42 63.73
N GLY A 17 44.38 -59.74 63.59
CA GLY A 17 43.15 -60.51 63.87
C GLY A 17 42.91 -60.84 65.35
N TRP A 18 42.04 -61.84 65.55
CA TRP A 18 41.43 -62.37 66.81
C TRP A 18 40.18 -61.57 67.22
N GLY A 19 38.97 -62.11 67.33
CA GLY A 19 38.45 -63.47 67.30
C GLY A 19 37.19 -63.51 68.18
N ILE A 20 36.14 -64.19 67.69
CA ILE A 20 35.02 -64.76 68.46
C ILE A 20 33.98 -63.76 69.01
N LEU A 21 32.79 -63.70 68.40
CA LEU A 21 31.60 -64.46 68.83
C LEU A 21 30.44 -64.16 67.87
N LEU A 22 29.87 -65.23 67.30
CA LEU A 22 28.60 -65.17 66.60
C LEU A 22 27.51 -64.71 67.59
N GLY A 23 27.15 -63.44 67.51
CA GLY A 23 25.80 -62.97 67.79
C GLY A 23 25.12 -62.81 66.45
N SER A 24 24.43 -63.84 65.97
CA SER A 24 23.49 -63.72 64.86
C SER A 24 22.35 -62.81 65.31
N LEU A 25 22.53 -61.50 65.15
CA LEU A 25 21.42 -60.62 64.87
C LEU A 25 20.90 -61.08 63.52
N GLY A 26 19.95 -62.03 63.54
CA GLY A 26 19.04 -62.19 62.44
C GLY A 26 18.48 -60.80 62.20
N ALA A 27 18.96 -60.17 61.12
CA ALA A 27 18.28 -59.04 60.54
C ALA A 27 16.87 -59.55 60.30
N CYS A 28 15.96 -59.14 61.18
CA CYS A 28 14.55 -59.18 60.89
C CYS A 28 14.43 -58.26 59.69
N GLY A 29 14.56 -58.82 58.48
CA GLY A 29 14.22 -58.12 57.27
C GLY A 29 12.76 -57.75 57.44
N SER A 30 12.52 -56.48 57.77
CA SER A 30 11.18 -55.93 57.77
C SER A 30 10.60 -56.30 56.42
N THR A 31 9.58 -57.15 56.44
CA THR A 31 8.71 -57.42 55.29
C THR A 31 7.77 -56.23 55.12
N GLU A 32 8.32 -55.02 55.23
CA GLU A 32 7.57 -53.81 54.96
C GLU A 32 7.19 -53.86 53.47
N PRO A 33 5.90 -53.69 53.13
CA PRO A 33 5.47 -53.76 51.75
C PRO A 33 6.31 -52.79 50.90
N ARG A 34 6.86 -53.28 49.78
CA ARG A 34 7.52 -52.41 48.80
C ARG A 34 6.48 -51.45 48.25
N VAL A 35 6.60 -50.18 48.62
CA VAL A 35 5.71 -49.11 48.16
C VAL A 35 6.48 -48.19 47.20
N PRO A 36 5.82 -47.60 46.20
CA PRO A 36 6.44 -46.56 45.38
C PRO A 36 6.98 -45.42 46.25
N ALA A 37 8.28 -45.15 46.17
CA ALA A 37 8.94 -44.09 46.94
C ALA A 37 9.46 -42.97 46.03
N ASP A 38 9.91 -43.29 44.82
CA ASP A 38 10.39 -42.31 43.85
C ASP A 38 9.95 -42.66 42.41
N ILE A 39 9.85 -41.64 41.55
CA ILE A 39 9.58 -41.78 40.12
C ILE A 39 10.57 -40.92 39.34
N SER A 40 11.15 -41.48 38.29
CA SER A 40 11.91 -40.72 37.29
C SER A 40 11.30 -40.91 35.90
N LEU A 41 11.30 -39.83 35.10
CA LEU A 41 10.82 -39.85 33.73
C LEU A 41 12.00 -39.85 32.76
N ASN A 42 11.87 -40.58 31.66
CA ASN A 42 12.86 -40.59 30.57
C ASN A 42 13.07 -39.20 29.92
N ALA A 43 12.10 -38.28 30.05
CA ALA A 43 12.20 -36.92 29.57
C ALA A 43 11.59 -35.93 30.59
N PRO A 44 12.42 -35.13 31.31
CA PRO A 44 11.93 -34.10 32.24
C PRO A 44 11.34 -32.87 31.53
N SER A 45 11.60 -32.73 30.23
CA SER A 45 10.94 -31.76 29.36
C SER A 45 10.72 -32.31 27.96
N ILE A 46 9.66 -31.83 27.32
CA ILE A 46 9.30 -32.15 25.93
C ILE A 46 9.08 -30.83 25.19
N ALA A 47 9.64 -30.71 23.99
CA ALA A 47 9.40 -29.58 23.10
C ALA A 47 8.78 -30.07 21.79
N PHE A 48 7.61 -29.52 21.44
CA PHE A 48 6.92 -29.81 20.19
C PHE A 48 6.93 -28.58 19.28
N SER A 49 7.21 -28.79 17.99
CA SER A 49 7.23 -27.75 16.95
C SER A 49 6.01 -27.78 16.04
N ALA A 50 5.11 -28.75 16.21
CA ALA A 50 3.86 -28.87 15.46
C ALA A 50 2.76 -29.53 16.32
N LEU A 51 1.51 -29.23 16.01
CA LEU A 51 0.36 -29.90 16.63
C LEU A 51 0.29 -31.37 16.22
N GLY A 52 -0.26 -32.21 17.11
CA GLY A 52 -0.37 -33.65 16.89
C GLY A 52 0.94 -34.42 17.03
N GLN A 53 2.09 -33.76 17.24
CA GLN A 53 3.30 -34.45 17.64
C GLN A 53 3.10 -35.15 18.98
N THR A 54 3.69 -36.36 19.09
CA THR A 54 3.56 -37.18 20.28
C THR A 54 4.91 -37.63 20.79
N GLN A 55 5.04 -37.77 22.11
CA GLN A 55 6.22 -38.32 22.77
C GLN A 55 5.77 -39.28 23.88
N GLN A 56 6.35 -40.47 23.91
CA GLN A 56 6.08 -41.43 24.97
C GLN A 56 6.93 -41.09 26.20
N LEU A 57 6.28 -40.91 27.34
CA LEU A 57 6.93 -40.87 28.64
C LEU A 57 6.96 -42.28 29.24
N VAL A 58 8.12 -42.67 29.77
CA VAL A 58 8.34 -43.97 30.41
C VAL A 58 8.80 -43.70 31.85
N PRO A 59 7.96 -43.99 32.86
CA PRO A 59 8.30 -43.80 34.26
C PRO A 59 9.12 -44.99 34.77
N THR A 60 10.19 -44.72 35.50
CA THR A 60 10.89 -45.71 36.32
C THR A 60 10.52 -45.45 37.78
N VAL A 61 9.79 -46.39 38.39
CA VAL A 61 9.34 -46.30 39.79
C VAL A 61 10.24 -47.15 40.67
N THR A 62 10.77 -46.58 41.75
CA THR A 62 11.59 -47.30 42.73
C THR A 62 10.95 -47.28 44.12
N ASP A 63 11.22 -48.32 44.91
CA ASP A 63 10.84 -48.40 46.32
C ASP A 63 11.81 -47.63 47.24
N GLN A 64 11.54 -47.66 48.55
CA GLN A 64 12.35 -46.99 49.57
C GLN A 64 13.82 -47.46 49.63
N ASP A 65 14.11 -48.63 49.07
CA ASP A 65 15.45 -49.22 48.99
C ASP A 65 16.11 -48.98 47.62
N GLY A 66 15.48 -48.19 46.74
CA GLY A 66 15.97 -47.85 45.40
C GLY A 66 15.79 -48.95 44.36
N GLN A 67 14.99 -49.98 44.64
CA GLN A 67 14.75 -51.09 43.71
C GLN A 67 13.54 -50.80 42.84
N THR A 68 13.61 -51.16 41.55
CA THR A 68 12.50 -50.94 40.62
C THR A 68 11.28 -51.77 41.01
N VAL A 69 10.11 -51.13 41.07
CA VAL A 69 8.84 -51.78 41.39
C VAL A 69 7.82 -51.59 40.28
N ASN A 70 7.04 -52.64 40.02
CA ASN A 70 5.90 -52.55 39.11
C ASN A 70 4.73 -51.91 39.87
N ALA A 71 4.50 -50.62 39.62
CA ALA A 71 3.40 -49.87 40.19
C ALA A 71 2.45 -49.38 39.10
N THR A 72 1.17 -49.22 39.44
CA THR A 72 0.22 -48.55 38.54
C THR A 72 0.49 -47.06 38.56
N VAL A 73 0.83 -46.50 37.40
CA VAL A 73 1.07 -45.06 37.23
C VAL A 73 -0.20 -44.39 36.71
N THR A 74 -0.58 -43.31 37.35
CA THR A 74 -1.65 -42.41 36.91
C THR A 74 -1.04 -41.14 36.30
N TRP A 75 -1.67 -40.62 35.26
CA TRP A 75 -1.17 -39.47 34.50
C TRP A 75 -2.17 -38.32 34.56
N THR A 76 -1.67 -37.11 34.73
CA THR A 76 -2.45 -35.87 34.64
C THR A 76 -1.69 -34.84 33.81
N SER A 77 -2.42 -33.92 33.19
CA SER A 77 -1.88 -32.72 32.54
C SER A 77 -2.48 -31.49 33.20
N SER A 78 -1.65 -30.47 33.45
CA SER A 78 -2.11 -29.19 34.00
C SER A 78 -3.01 -28.42 33.02
N ASP A 79 -2.85 -28.62 31.71
CA ASP A 79 -3.69 -28.01 30.67
C ASP A 79 -3.82 -28.95 29.45
N ASN A 80 -4.93 -29.69 29.41
CA ASN A 80 -5.29 -30.57 28.27
C ASN A 80 -5.55 -29.80 26.96
N GLY A 81 -5.79 -28.48 27.03
CA GLY A 81 -5.88 -27.62 25.85
C GLY A 81 -4.52 -27.37 25.19
N VAL A 82 -3.41 -27.53 25.92
CA VAL A 82 -2.03 -27.40 25.39
C VAL A 82 -1.42 -28.77 25.08
N ALA A 83 -1.49 -29.71 26.02
CA ALA A 83 -0.98 -31.07 25.84
C ALA A 83 -1.82 -32.09 26.60
N THR A 84 -2.17 -33.19 25.93
CA THR A 84 -2.86 -34.33 26.56
C THR A 84 -1.88 -35.44 26.88
N VAL A 85 -2.23 -36.30 27.83
CA VAL A 85 -1.48 -37.52 28.16
C VAL A 85 -2.46 -38.69 28.28
N SER A 86 -2.16 -39.81 27.62
CA SER A 86 -2.96 -41.03 27.72
C SER A 86 -2.64 -41.83 28.98
N SER A 87 -3.44 -42.86 29.29
CA SER A 87 -3.18 -43.76 30.42
C SER A 87 -1.88 -44.54 30.28
N SER A 88 -1.31 -44.66 29.08
CA SER A 88 0.00 -45.28 28.86
C SER A 88 1.17 -44.29 28.92
N GLY A 89 0.93 -42.99 29.16
CA GLY A 89 1.97 -41.96 29.19
C GLY A 89 2.34 -41.36 27.83
N LEU A 90 1.55 -41.63 26.78
CA LEU A 90 1.74 -40.97 25.48
C LEU A 90 1.25 -39.52 25.56
N VAL A 91 2.17 -38.56 25.49
CA VAL A 91 1.89 -37.13 25.49
C VAL A 91 1.66 -36.65 24.05
N SER A 92 0.63 -35.84 23.81
CA SER A 92 0.29 -35.29 22.49
C SER A 92 0.09 -33.78 22.53
N ALA A 93 0.68 -33.05 21.58
CA ALA A 93 0.52 -31.60 21.43
C ALA A 93 -0.86 -31.22 20.88
N VAL A 94 -1.54 -30.27 21.53
CA VAL A 94 -2.90 -29.83 21.18
C VAL A 94 -2.94 -28.36 20.75
N ARG A 95 -2.24 -27.47 21.46
CA ARG A 95 -2.17 -26.02 21.17
C ARG A 95 -0.82 -25.46 21.63
N GLY A 96 -0.38 -24.37 21.02
CA GLY A 96 0.77 -23.60 21.51
C GLY A 96 0.60 -23.17 22.99
N GLY A 97 1.68 -23.30 23.76
CA GLY A 97 1.70 -22.99 25.20
C GLY A 97 2.62 -23.92 25.99
N SER A 98 2.49 -23.90 27.32
CA SER A 98 3.19 -24.80 28.22
C SER A 98 2.22 -25.54 29.13
N ALA A 99 2.44 -26.83 29.36
CA ALA A 99 1.70 -27.67 30.30
C ALA A 99 2.65 -28.58 31.07
N GLU A 100 2.31 -28.91 32.31
CA GLU A 100 3.03 -29.88 33.12
C GLU A 100 2.29 -31.22 33.09
N VAL A 101 3.00 -32.28 32.71
CA VAL A 101 2.48 -33.66 32.72
C VAL A 101 3.06 -34.39 33.91
N THR A 102 2.20 -34.87 34.82
CA THR A 102 2.60 -35.51 36.07
C THR A 102 2.27 -37.00 36.07
N ALA A 103 3.25 -37.83 36.40
CA ALA A 103 3.09 -39.23 36.73
C ALA A 103 2.97 -39.39 38.25
N THR A 104 2.04 -40.22 38.72
CA THR A 104 1.88 -40.53 40.15
C THR A 104 1.69 -42.02 40.37
N ALA A 105 2.44 -42.59 41.32
CA ALA A 105 2.31 -43.95 41.80
C ALA A 105 2.40 -43.95 43.33
N GLY A 106 1.31 -44.32 44.02
CA GLY A 106 1.24 -44.18 45.48
C GLY A 106 1.40 -42.72 45.91
N SER A 107 2.36 -42.44 46.80
CA SER A 107 2.74 -41.08 47.22
C SER A 107 3.85 -40.45 46.38
N ALA A 108 4.47 -41.20 45.47
CA ALA A 108 5.57 -40.72 44.64
C ALA A 108 5.04 -40.05 43.36
N SER A 109 5.69 -38.96 42.94
CA SER A 109 5.30 -38.22 41.73
C SER A 109 6.51 -37.64 41.00
N ALA A 110 6.42 -37.57 39.67
CA ALA A 110 7.38 -36.85 38.83
C ALA A 110 6.66 -36.11 37.71
N SER A 111 7.24 -34.99 37.28
CA SER A 111 6.66 -34.14 36.24
C SER A 111 7.57 -33.98 35.04
N SER A 112 6.96 -33.76 33.88
CA SER A 112 7.61 -33.35 32.64
C SER A 112 7.03 -32.01 32.18
N ASN A 113 7.88 -31.02 31.91
CA ASN A 113 7.46 -29.75 31.35
C ASN A 113 7.31 -29.86 29.83
N VAL A 114 6.09 -29.70 29.32
CA VAL A 114 5.77 -29.79 27.89
C VAL A 114 5.60 -28.38 27.33
N VAL A 115 6.39 -28.03 26.33
CA VAL A 115 6.30 -26.75 25.61
C VAL A 115 5.93 -27.02 24.16
N VAL A 116 4.82 -26.44 23.71
CA VAL A 116 4.38 -26.47 22.31
C VAL A 116 4.62 -25.09 21.71
N ASN A 117 5.58 -25.00 20.78
CA ASN A 117 5.89 -23.77 20.06
C ASN A 117 5.91 -24.06 18.55
N GLN A 118 4.75 -23.88 17.92
CA GLN A 118 4.60 -24.17 16.49
C GLN A 118 5.59 -23.35 15.65
N THR A 119 6.31 -24.04 14.77
CA THR A 119 7.23 -23.43 13.81
C THR A 119 6.56 -23.38 12.43
N PRO A 120 6.45 -22.20 11.80
CA PRO A 120 5.92 -22.10 10.44
C PRO A 120 6.77 -22.90 9.45
N THR A 121 6.14 -23.80 8.72
CA THR A 121 6.79 -24.57 7.63
C THR A 121 6.06 -24.45 6.31
N GLN A 122 4.81 -23.97 6.31
CA GLN A 122 4.02 -23.79 5.11
C GLN A 122 3.27 -22.45 5.17
N LEU A 123 3.22 -21.78 4.02
CA LEU A 123 2.38 -20.63 3.74
C LEU A 123 1.49 -20.99 2.55
N GLN A 124 0.18 -21.03 2.75
CA GLN A 124 -0.78 -21.46 1.74
C GLN A 124 -1.68 -20.31 1.31
N LYS A 125 -1.91 -20.15 0.00
CA LYS A 125 -2.95 -19.26 -0.53
C LYS A 125 -4.33 -19.87 -0.29
N ILE A 126 -5.22 -19.13 0.33
CA ILE A 126 -6.59 -19.55 0.64
C ILE A 126 -7.58 -18.94 -0.34
N SER A 127 -7.45 -17.64 -0.65
CA SER A 127 -8.32 -16.95 -1.60
C SER A 127 -7.66 -15.71 -2.18
N GLY A 128 -8.24 -15.21 -3.28
CA GLY A 128 -7.93 -13.89 -3.83
C GLY A 128 -6.89 -13.87 -4.95
N ASP A 129 -6.34 -15.03 -5.32
CA ASP A 129 -5.33 -15.15 -6.37
C ASP A 129 -5.92 -15.19 -7.78
N GLY A 130 -5.19 -14.64 -8.76
CA GLY A 130 -5.55 -14.65 -10.17
C GLY A 130 -6.81 -13.86 -10.51
N GLN A 131 -7.13 -12.84 -9.70
CA GLN A 131 -8.35 -12.05 -9.89
C GLN A 131 -8.18 -10.95 -10.94
N THR A 132 -9.30 -10.45 -11.43
CA THR A 132 -9.36 -9.30 -12.32
C THR A 132 -10.38 -8.31 -11.77
N ALA A 133 -10.04 -7.02 -11.80
CA ALA A 133 -10.95 -5.91 -11.49
C ALA A 133 -10.63 -4.75 -12.43
N PRO A 134 -11.57 -3.81 -12.69
CA PRO A 134 -11.27 -2.60 -13.46
C PRO A 134 -10.04 -1.87 -12.94
N ALA A 135 -9.31 -1.19 -13.81
CA ALA A 135 -8.14 -0.42 -13.44
C ALA A 135 -8.43 0.58 -12.29
N GLY A 136 -7.62 0.54 -11.24
CA GLY A 136 -7.81 1.35 -10.04
C GLY A 136 -8.92 0.87 -9.09
N ALA A 137 -9.59 -0.26 -9.37
CA ALA A 137 -10.64 -0.81 -8.52
C ALA A 137 -10.11 -1.87 -7.53
N THR A 138 -10.79 -1.99 -6.40
CA THR A 138 -10.55 -3.04 -5.40
C THR A 138 -11.01 -4.41 -5.91
N LEU A 139 -10.16 -5.43 -5.71
CA LEU A 139 -10.52 -6.82 -6.00
C LEU A 139 -11.72 -7.27 -5.17
N THR A 140 -12.61 -8.05 -5.78
CA THR A 140 -13.83 -8.51 -5.11
C THR A 140 -13.54 -9.43 -3.93
N ALA A 141 -12.58 -10.35 -4.04
CA ALA A 141 -12.15 -11.19 -2.93
C ALA A 141 -10.84 -10.64 -2.32
N PRO A 142 -10.71 -10.62 -0.98
CA PRO A 142 -9.45 -10.27 -0.35
C PRO A 142 -8.39 -11.35 -0.61
N LEU A 143 -7.12 -10.93 -0.54
CA LEU A 143 -5.98 -11.82 -0.57
C LEU A 143 -5.87 -12.47 0.81
N VAL A 144 -5.98 -13.79 0.88
CA VAL A 144 -5.96 -14.54 2.15
C VAL A 144 -4.91 -15.63 2.09
N VAL A 145 -4.07 -15.69 3.12
CA VAL A 145 -3.10 -16.77 3.33
C VAL A 145 -3.33 -17.45 4.67
N GLN A 146 -2.88 -18.70 4.80
CA GLN A 146 -2.83 -19.45 6.05
C GLN A 146 -1.40 -19.91 6.33
N VAL A 147 -0.97 -19.77 7.58
CA VAL A 147 0.33 -20.23 8.07
C VAL A 147 0.12 -21.55 8.80
N ASN A 148 0.88 -22.58 8.41
CA ASN A 148 0.77 -23.91 8.98
C ASN A 148 2.13 -24.43 9.48
N ASP A 149 2.08 -25.30 10.49
CA ASP A 149 3.22 -26.07 10.98
C ASP A 149 3.45 -27.34 10.15
N ALA A 150 4.46 -28.14 10.53
CA ALA A 150 4.84 -29.36 9.80
C ALA A 150 3.77 -30.46 9.85
N GLY A 151 2.84 -30.39 10.81
CA GLY A 151 1.68 -31.28 10.94
C GLY A 151 0.44 -30.77 10.19
N GLY A 152 0.52 -29.61 9.52
CA GLY A 152 -0.59 -28.96 8.86
C GLY A 152 -1.49 -28.14 9.80
N GLY A 153 -1.14 -28.04 11.09
CA GLY A 153 -1.89 -27.26 12.07
C GLY A 153 -1.75 -25.75 11.82
N PRO A 154 -2.83 -24.95 11.94
CA PRO A 154 -2.76 -23.50 11.77
C PRO A 154 -1.96 -22.85 12.89
N ILE A 155 -1.20 -21.79 12.57
CA ILE A 155 -0.38 -21.04 13.53
C ILE A 155 -0.94 -19.62 13.73
N PRO A 156 -1.55 -19.31 14.89
CA PRO A 156 -2.01 -17.96 15.22
C PRO A 156 -0.85 -17.02 15.61
N GLY A 157 -1.12 -15.72 15.59
CA GLY A 157 -0.22 -14.69 16.12
C GLY A 157 1.04 -14.42 15.31
N ARG A 158 1.08 -14.81 14.03
CA ARG A 158 2.21 -14.58 13.13
C ARG A 158 1.97 -13.37 12.25
N THR A 159 2.97 -12.49 12.18
CA THR A 159 2.95 -11.34 11.27
C THR A 159 3.21 -11.80 9.85
N VAL A 160 2.29 -11.46 8.94
CA VAL A 160 2.37 -11.64 7.50
C VAL A 160 2.55 -10.27 6.86
N SER A 161 3.47 -10.16 5.90
CA SER A 161 3.73 -8.95 5.12
C SER A 161 3.23 -9.12 3.69
N PHE A 162 2.61 -8.07 3.14
CA PHE A 162 2.10 -7.95 1.78
C PHE A 162 2.93 -6.90 1.05
N THR A 163 3.68 -7.29 0.03
CA THR A 163 4.59 -6.41 -0.71
C THR A 163 4.26 -6.46 -2.20
N VAL A 164 3.89 -5.33 -2.77
CA VAL A 164 3.69 -5.18 -4.21
C VAL A 164 5.04 -5.30 -4.91
N THR A 165 5.15 -6.20 -5.88
CA THR A 165 6.36 -6.45 -6.66
C THR A 165 6.22 -6.07 -8.13
N GLN A 166 4.99 -5.97 -8.63
CA GLN A 166 4.69 -5.50 -9.97
C GLN A 166 3.31 -4.83 -10.01
N GLY A 167 3.18 -3.80 -10.84
CA GLY A 167 1.94 -3.06 -11.03
C GLY A 167 1.76 -1.99 -9.97
N GLU A 168 1.11 -0.89 -10.32
CA GLU A 168 0.90 0.26 -9.43
C GLU A 168 -0.25 0.03 -8.41
N GLY A 169 -0.58 -1.24 -8.15
CA GLY A 169 -1.61 -1.63 -7.18
C GLY A 169 -1.17 -1.43 -5.74
N SER A 170 -2.11 -1.55 -4.81
CA SER A 170 -1.87 -1.31 -3.40
C SER A 170 -2.69 -2.24 -2.50
N SER A 171 -2.08 -2.66 -1.39
CA SER A 171 -2.77 -3.37 -0.30
C SER A 171 -3.31 -2.38 0.72
N ALA A 172 -4.52 -2.57 1.23
CA ALA A 172 -5.07 -1.71 2.29
C ALA A 172 -4.24 -1.75 3.57
N THR A 173 -3.64 -2.90 3.89
CA THR A 173 -2.62 -3.01 4.93
C THR A 173 -1.39 -3.74 4.39
N ALA A 174 -0.20 -3.20 4.68
CA ALA A 174 1.08 -3.82 4.33
C ALA A 174 1.41 -5.04 5.23
N THR A 175 0.78 -5.16 6.39
CA THR A 175 0.91 -6.34 7.27
C THR A 175 -0.43 -6.75 7.88
N ALA A 176 -0.53 -8.01 8.28
CA ALA A 176 -1.63 -8.55 9.08
C ALA A 176 -1.12 -9.65 10.03
N ILE A 177 -1.80 -9.88 11.15
CA ILE A 177 -1.48 -10.93 12.12
C ILE A 177 -2.43 -12.11 11.91
N THR A 178 -1.91 -13.35 11.94
CA THR A 178 -2.74 -14.54 11.78
C THR A 178 -3.72 -14.72 12.95
N GLY A 179 -4.99 -14.99 12.63
CA GLY A 179 -6.03 -15.32 13.59
C GLY A 179 -5.92 -16.73 14.16
N ASN A 180 -6.91 -17.16 14.94
CA ASN A 180 -6.96 -18.51 15.54
C ASN A 180 -7.00 -19.65 14.51
N ASP A 181 -7.46 -19.36 13.30
CA ASP A 181 -7.47 -20.26 12.15
C ASP A 181 -6.14 -20.22 11.36
N GLY A 182 -5.14 -19.47 11.85
CA GLY A 182 -3.85 -19.29 11.21
C GLY A 182 -3.90 -18.40 9.96
N ARG A 183 -5.01 -17.68 9.72
CA ARG A 183 -5.19 -16.88 8.51
C ARG A 183 -4.92 -15.41 8.71
N ALA A 184 -4.34 -14.78 7.69
CA ALA A 184 -4.13 -13.35 7.57
C ALA A 184 -4.63 -12.87 6.20
N SER A 185 -5.14 -11.64 6.12
CA SER A 185 -5.75 -11.12 4.91
C SER A 185 -5.54 -9.62 4.70
N THR A 186 -5.59 -9.18 3.46
CA THR A 186 -5.65 -7.76 3.07
C THR A 186 -6.56 -7.59 1.86
N SER A 187 -7.25 -6.45 1.74
CA SER A 187 -7.89 -6.07 0.48
C SER A 187 -6.86 -5.46 -0.45
N PHE A 188 -7.00 -5.67 -1.75
CA PHE A 188 -6.06 -5.20 -2.75
C PHE A 188 -6.78 -4.38 -3.82
N THR A 189 -6.23 -3.22 -4.16
CA THR A 189 -6.67 -2.35 -5.24
C THR A 189 -5.69 -2.47 -6.40
N THR A 190 -6.19 -2.71 -7.60
CA THR A 190 -5.35 -2.84 -8.79
C THR A 190 -4.73 -1.48 -9.17
N GLY A 191 -3.61 -1.49 -9.90
CA GLY A 191 -3.07 -0.27 -10.50
C GLY A 191 -4.03 0.33 -11.55
N THR A 192 -3.80 1.59 -11.91
CA THR A 192 -4.66 2.35 -12.83
C THR A 192 -4.29 2.17 -14.31
N ILE A 193 -3.19 1.50 -14.60
CA ILE A 193 -2.78 1.20 -15.97
C ILE A 193 -3.62 0.02 -16.48
N ALA A 194 -4.53 0.30 -17.42
CA ALA A 194 -5.36 -0.69 -18.09
C ALA A 194 -4.52 -1.85 -18.66
N GLY A 195 -4.99 -3.08 -18.43
CA GLY A 195 -4.33 -4.32 -18.84
C GLY A 195 -3.08 -4.70 -18.03
N ALA A 196 -2.66 -3.90 -17.05
CA ALA A 196 -1.43 -4.17 -16.31
C ALA A 196 -1.57 -5.36 -15.35
N ALA A 197 -0.60 -6.28 -15.43
CA ALA A 197 -0.42 -7.32 -14.44
C ALA A 197 -0.02 -6.72 -13.09
N GLN A 198 -0.53 -7.33 -12.03
CA GLN A 198 -0.25 -7.01 -10.64
C GLN A 198 0.37 -8.25 -10.00
N GLU A 199 1.51 -8.09 -9.34
CA GLU A 199 2.12 -9.15 -8.55
C GLU A 199 2.37 -8.68 -7.13
N LEU A 200 2.04 -9.53 -6.17
CA LEU A 200 2.21 -9.26 -4.76
C LEU A 200 2.88 -10.46 -4.07
N SER A 201 4.02 -10.21 -3.43
CA SER A 201 4.69 -11.18 -2.58
C SER A 201 4.13 -11.12 -1.17
N VAL A 202 3.71 -12.27 -0.66
CA VAL A 202 3.26 -12.43 0.72
C VAL A 202 4.26 -13.29 1.47
N SER A 203 4.72 -12.84 2.63
CA SER A 203 5.72 -13.56 3.44
C SER A 203 5.38 -13.58 4.92
N VAL A 204 5.88 -14.58 5.65
CA VAL A 204 5.76 -14.65 7.11
C VAL A 204 7.04 -14.10 7.73
N ALA A 205 6.90 -13.13 8.64
CA ALA A 205 8.02 -12.51 9.34
C ALA A 205 8.93 -13.58 9.97
N THR A 206 10.25 -13.33 9.98
CA THR A 206 11.30 -14.21 10.56
C THR A 206 11.50 -15.55 9.84
N THR A 207 10.82 -15.79 8.72
CA THR A 207 10.98 -17.01 7.91
C THR A 207 11.25 -16.68 6.44
N ALA A 208 11.70 -17.66 5.67
CA ALA A 208 11.84 -17.55 4.21
C ALA A 208 10.56 -17.97 3.44
N LEU A 209 9.45 -18.19 4.15
CA LEU A 209 8.19 -18.63 3.52
C LEU A 209 7.57 -17.46 2.75
N THR A 210 7.34 -17.68 1.45
CA THR A 210 6.70 -16.71 0.57
C THR A 210 5.74 -17.39 -0.41
N VAL A 211 4.67 -16.69 -0.77
CA VAL A 211 3.77 -17.03 -1.88
C VAL A 211 3.52 -15.78 -2.72
N MET A 212 3.33 -15.96 -4.03
CA MET A 212 2.98 -14.88 -4.94
C MET A 212 1.48 -14.88 -5.23
N PHE A 213 0.85 -13.72 -5.13
CA PHE A 213 -0.47 -13.45 -5.67
C PHE A 213 -0.33 -12.72 -7.00
N THR A 214 -1.22 -13.05 -7.93
CA THR A 214 -1.37 -12.31 -9.18
C THR A 214 -2.76 -11.70 -9.29
N ALA A 215 -2.86 -10.55 -9.97
CA ALA A 215 -4.11 -9.98 -10.41
C ALA A 215 -3.92 -9.21 -11.73
N THR A 216 -5.02 -8.78 -12.33
CA THR A 216 -5.00 -7.98 -13.56
C THR A 216 -5.91 -6.76 -13.39
N ALA A 217 -5.38 -5.58 -13.69
CA ALA A 217 -6.19 -4.39 -13.91
C ALA A 217 -6.86 -4.52 -15.29
N ALA A 218 -8.15 -4.88 -15.32
CA ALA A 218 -8.90 -4.94 -16.56
C ALA A 218 -8.98 -3.54 -17.19
N ALA A 219 -8.74 -3.49 -18.50
CA ALA A 219 -9.09 -2.36 -19.31
C ALA A 219 -10.62 -2.25 -19.42
N ASP A 220 -11.13 -1.03 -19.39
CA ASP A 220 -12.52 -0.73 -19.71
C ASP A 220 -12.54 0.14 -20.96
N HIS A 221 -12.42 -0.51 -22.13
CA HIS A 221 -12.42 0.12 -23.45
C HIS A 221 -13.79 0.74 -23.84
N SER A 222 -14.66 0.99 -22.86
CA SER A 222 -15.96 1.61 -23.04
C SER A 222 -16.15 2.88 -22.21
N ALA A 223 -15.16 3.21 -21.38
CA ALA A 223 -15.18 4.36 -20.49
C ALA A 223 -13.84 5.09 -20.52
N PHE A 224 -13.86 6.41 -20.33
CA PHE A 224 -12.64 7.18 -20.29
C PHE A 224 -11.77 6.81 -19.07
N ASN A 225 -10.51 6.43 -19.27
CA ASN A 225 -9.60 6.01 -18.19
C ASN A 225 -8.24 6.72 -18.21
N ILE A 226 -7.83 7.25 -17.07
CA ILE A 226 -6.50 7.88 -16.91
C ILE A 226 -5.58 6.91 -16.16
N GLY A 227 -4.65 6.30 -16.88
CA GLY A 227 -3.57 5.51 -16.29
C GLY A 227 -2.54 6.40 -15.58
N LEU A 228 -2.14 6.04 -14.37
CA LEU A 228 -1.07 6.71 -13.62
C LEU A 228 0.12 5.77 -13.48
N ARG A 229 1.30 6.21 -13.92
CA ARG A 229 2.56 5.51 -13.72
C ARG A 229 3.46 6.33 -12.81
N TYR A 230 3.72 5.81 -11.61
CA TYR A 230 4.63 6.45 -10.67
C TYR A 230 6.09 6.16 -11.06
N LEU A 231 6.87 7.22 -11.30
CA LEU A 231 8.30 7.13 -11.59
C LEU A 231 9.16 7.24 -10.32
N SER A 232 8.53 7.58 -9.20
CA SER A 232 9.13 7.72 -7.87
C SER A 232 8.16 7.19 -6.83
N THR A 233 8.65 6.83 -5.65
CA THR A 233 7.81 6.36 -4.55
C THR A 233 6.84 7.44 -4.10
N ALA A 234 5.56 7.11 -4.04
CA ALA A 234 4.51 7.95 -3.47
C ALA A 234 4.01 7.32 -2.16
N THR A 235 3.68 8.15 -1.17
CA THR A 235 3.04 7.67 0.06
C THR A 235 1.60 7.21 -0.22
N PRO A 236 1.00 6.37 0.63
CA PRO A 236 -0.41 5.99 0.46
C PRO A 236 -1.38 7.18 0.41
N ALA A 237 -1.09 8.24 1.17
CA ALA A 237 -1.90 9.47 1.17
C ALA A 237 -1.79 10.20 -0.19
N GLN A 238 -0.58 10.28 -0.75
CA GLN A 238 -0.35 10.88 -2.08
C GLN A 238 -1.06 10.07 -3.17
N GLN A 239 -0.90 8.75 -3.16
CA GLN A 239 -1.58 7.86 -4.11
C GLN A 239 -3.11 8.04 -4.05
N GLN A 240 -3.68 8.21 -2.85
CA GLN A 240 -5.10 8.50 -2.69
C GLN A 240 -5.48 9.87 -3.28
N ALA A 241 -4.67 10.90 -3.09
CA ALA A 241 -4.93 12.23 -3.67
C ALA A 241 -4.93 12.18 -5.21
N PHE A 242 -3.95 11.51 -5.82
CA PHE A 242 -3.92 11.24 -7.26
C PHE A 242 -5.13 10.44 -7.73
N THR A 243 -5.55 9.43 -6.97
CA THR A 243 -6.73 8.61 -7.28
C THR A 243 -8.00 9.46 -7.29
N ASN A 244 -8.17 10.36 -6.32
CA ASN A 244 -9.32 11.24 -6.25
C ASN A 244 -9.37 12.21 -7.44
N ALA A 245 -8.23 12.80 -7.80
CA ALA A 245 -8.13 13.69 -8.96
C ALA A 245 -8.45 12.97 -10.26
N ARG A 246 -7.90 11.76 -10.45
CA ARG A 246 -8.19 10.86 -11.57
C ARG A 246 -9.69 10.61 -11.71
N LEU A 247 -10.31 10.12 -10.63
CA LEU A 247 -11.74 9.79 -10.63
C LEU A 247 -12.62 11.01 -10.89
N LYS A 248 -12.22 12.20 -10.45
CA LYS A 248 -12.93 13.44 -10.77
C LYS A 248 -12.88 13.74 -12.27
N TRP A 249 -11.73 13.63 -12.91
CA TRP A 249 -11.62 13.82 -14.37
C TRP A 249 -12.33 12.72 -15.17
N GLU A 250 -12.25 11.46 -14.76
CA GLU A 250 -12.99 10.34 -15.37
C GLU A 250 -14.51 10.50 -15.21
N SER A 251 -14.98 11.18 -14.15
CA SER A 251 -16.41 11.52 -14.03
C SER A 251 -16.84 12.65 -14.97
N VAL A 252 -15.90 13.48 -15.41
CA VAL A 252 -16.15 14.63 -16.28
C VAL A 252 -16.10 14.24 -17.74
N VAL A 253 -15.11 13.44 -18.15
CA VAL A 253 -14.98 12.97 -19.54
C VAL A 253 -15.78 11.68 -19.67
N SER A 254 -16.91 11.76 -20.38
CA SER A 254 -17.95 10.74 -20.39
C SER A 254 -17.79 9.66 -21.47
N ALA A 255 -16.92 9.88 -22.45
CA ALA A 255 -16.73 8.94 -23.55
C ALA A 255 -15.28 8.50 -23.70
N ASP A 256 -15.14 7.21 -24.02
CA ASP A 256 -13.94 6.53 -24.47
C ASP A 256 -13.30 7.22 -25.69
N LEU A 257 -11.97 7.27 -25.71
CA LEU A 257 -11.14 7.63 -26.85
C LEU A 257 -10.42 6.39 -27.37
N ALA A 258 -10.17 6.39 -28.68
CA ALA A 258 -9.48 5.27 -29.29
C ALA A 258 -8.11 4.98 -28.64
N ASP A 259 -7.91 3.70 -28.29
CA ASP A 259 -6.65 3.11 -27.87
C ASP A 259 -5.50 3.42 -28.84
N VAL A 260 -4.32 3.70 -28.27
CA VAL A 260 -3.11 3.97 -29.05
C VAL A 260 -1.98 3.01 -28.64
N PRO A 261 -1.50 2.12 -29.54
CA PRO A 261 -0.32 1.30 -29.29
C PRO A 261 0.95 2.14 -29.41
N LEU A 262 1.32 2.84 -28.33
CA LEU A 262 2.41 3.80 -28.32
C LEU A 262 3.76 3.14 -28.06
N VAL A 263 4.73 3.45 -28.92
CA VAL A 263 6.15 3.19 -28.68
C VAL A 263 6.88 4.53 -28.65
N SER A 264 7.36 4.93 -27.48
CA SER A 264 8.18 6.14 -27.28
C SER A 264 9.55 5.77 -26.73
N ALA A 265 10.56 6.57 -27.08
CA ALA A 265 11.88 6.46 -26.50
C ALA A 265 11.91 7.01 -25.07
N ALA A 266 12.97 6.71 -24.32
CA ALA A 266 13.24 7.41 -23.07
C ALA A 266 13.47 8.90 -23.35
N GLU A 267 13.15 9.74 -22.38
CA GLU A 267 13.24 11.21 -22.45
C GLU A 267 12.24 11.88 -23.42
N ASP A 268 11.41 11.10 -24.11
CA ASP A 268 10.42 11.63 -25.05
C ASP A 268 9.33 12.47 -24.36
N CYS A 269 9.07 12.23 -23.08
CA CYS A 269 8.08 12.95 -22.27
C CYS A 269 8.76 13.76 -21.16
N GLY A 270 9.91 14.35 -21.48
CA GLY A 270 10.71 15.17 -20.58
C GLY A 270 11.84 14.41 -19.87
N PRO A 271 12.71 15.14 -19.14
CA PRO A 271 13.89 14.57 -18.51
C PRO A 271 13.57 13.39 -17.59
N SER A 272 14.41 12.35 -17.62
CA SER A 272 14.32 11.11 -16.85
C SER A 272 13.01 10.32 -17.08
N SER A 273 12.27 10.56 -18.16
CA SER A 273 11.05 9.79 -18.49
C SER A 273 11.42 8.45 -19.13
N PRO A 274 10.81 7.33 -18.71
CA PRO A 274 11.12 6.04 -19.29
C PRO A 274 10.55 5.91 -20.71
N ALA A 275 11.11 4.98 -21.49
CA ALA A 275 10.48 4.52 -22.72
C ALA A 275 9.10 3.91 -22.41
N VAL A 276 8.11 4.18 -23.27
CA VAL A 276 6.77 3.59 -23.19
C VAL A 276 6.61 2.63 -24.36
N ASN A 277 6.20 1.39 -24.08
CA ASN A 277 5.90 0.39 -25.10
C ASN A 277 4.67 -0.40 -24.67
N GLN A 278 3.50 0.20 -24.88
CA GLN A 278 2.22 -0.40 -24.52
C GLN A 278 1.08 0.21 -25.30
N THR A 279 -0.07 -0.46 -25.26
CA THR A 279 -1.33 0.17 -25.64
C THR A 279 -1.77 1.08 -24.51
N ILE A 280 -2.00 2.35 -24.84
CA ILE A 280 -2.58 3.34 -23.94
C ILE A 280 -4.07 3.39 -24.25
N ASP A 281 -4.83 2.94 -23.26
CA ASP A 281 -6.25 3.21 -23.11
C ASP A 281 -6.39 4.67 -22.65
N ASP A 282 -7.06 5.50 -23.46
CA ASP A 282 -7.24 6.95 -23.32
C ASP A 282 -6.02 7.82 -23.04
N VAL A 283 -5.58 7.91 -21.78
CA VAL A 283 -4.50 8.78 -21.32
C VAL A 283 -3.60 8.03 -20.34
N LEU A 284 -2.30 8.03 -20.59
CA LEU A 284 -1.30 7.65 -19.59
C LEU A 284 -0.60 8.90 -19.07
N ILE A 285 -0.48 9.02 -17.75
CA ILE A 285 0.24 10.10 -17.09
C ILE A 285 1.42 9.53 -16.32
N LEU A 286 2.61 10.04 -16.63
CA LEU A 286 3.83 9.76 -15.88
C LEU A 286 3.89 10.71 -14.68
N VAL A 287 3.88 10.16 -13.47
CA VAL A 287 3.89 10.93 -12.22
C VAL A 287 5.29 10.92 -11.63
N ARG A 288 5.85 12.10 -11.38
CA ARG A 288 7.18 12.28 -10.79
C ARG A 288 7.09 13.13 -9.53
N LEU A 289 7.59 12.60 -8.41
CA LEU A 289 7.79 13.33 -7.17
C LEU A 289 9.30 13.50 -6.98
N VAL A 290 9.82 14.69 -7.22
CA VAL A 290 11.26 15.01 -7.16
C VAL A 290 11.50 16.39 -6.56
N PRO A 291 12.69 16.67 -6.01
CA PRO A 291 13.07 18.04 -5.68
C PRO A 291 13.14 18.89 -6.96
N ILE A 292 12.53 20.08 -6.97
CA ILE A 292 12.54 20.98 -8.12
C ILE A 292 13.39 22.21 -7.82
N ASP A 293 12.96 23.06 -6.88
CA ASP A 293 13.65 24.32 -6.58
C ASP A 293 13.59 24.74 -5.11
N GLY A 294 13.16 23.81 -4.24
CA GLY A 294 13.12 24.01 -2.80
C GLY A 294 11.84 24.70 -2.35
N PRO A 295 11.62 24.82 -1.03
CA PRO A 295 10.29 25.14 -0.50
C PRO A 295 9.71 26.48 -0.97
N GLY A 296 8.44 26.48 -1.37
CA GLY A 296 7.60 27.66 -1.59
C GLY A 296 7.70 28.31 -2.98
N ASN A 297 8.34 27.63 -3.94
CA ASN A 297 8.50 28.11 -5.31
C ASN A 297 7.61 27.33 -6.29
N ILE A 298 8.17 26.41 -7.08
CA ILE A 298 7.42 25.62 -8.06
C ILE A 298 6.81 24.42 -7.34
N LEU A 299 5.49 24.38 -7.25
CA LEU A 299 4.79 23.33 -6.51
C LEU A 299 4.64 22.05 -7.33
N GLY A 300 4.53 22.23 -8.64
CA GLY A 300 4.44 21.17 -9.60
C GLY A 300 4.41 21.73 -11.00
N GLY A 301 4.24 20.83 -11.97
CA GLY A 301 3.88 21.23 -13.30
C GLY A 301 3.52 20.05 -14.17
N ALA A 302 2.72 20.33 -15.19
CA ALA A 302 2.15 19.28 -16.03
C ALA A 302 1.95 19.70 -17.48
N GLY A 303 1.80 18.68 -18.33
CA GLY A 303 1.44 18.89 -19.71
C GLY A 303 1.46 17.62 -20.57
N PRO A 304 0.90 17.69 -21.77
CA PRO A 304 0.94 16.61 -22.73
C PRO A 304 2.32 16.48 -23.39
N CYS A 305 2.68 15.25 -23.71
CA CYS A 305 3.86 14.89 -24.49
C CYS A 305 3.49 14.32 -25.86
N PHE A 306 2.38 13.59 -25.92
CA PHE A 306 1.84 13.00 -27.15
C PHE A 306 0.34 13.28 -27.25
N VAL A 307 -0.12 13.58 -28.47
CA VAL A 307 -1.53 13.86 -28.79
C VAL A 307 -1.97 13.06 -30.02
N ARG A 308 -3.28 12.81 -30.14
CA ARG A 308 -3.89 12.05 -31.25
C ARG A 308 -3.88 12.83 -32.58
N ASP A 309 -3.87 12.08 -33.69
CA ASP A 309 -3.93 12.56 -35.08
C ASP A 309 -4.54 11.48 -36.00
N PRO A 310 -5.29 11.81 -37.08
CA PRO A 310 -5.87 13.11 -37.44
C PRO A 310 -7.11 13.46 -36.60
N GLY A 311 -7.41 14.75 -36.48
CA GLY A 311 -8.54 15.29 -35.72
C GLY A 311 -8.09 16.30 -34.67
N ASP A 312 -8.89 16.46 -33.63
CA ASP A 312 -8.57 17.32 -32.50
C ASP A 312 -7.45 16.67 -31.66
N PRO A 313 -6.37 17.39 -31.35
CA PRO A 313 -5.16 16.83 -30.74
C PRO A 313 -5.37 16.55 -29.24
N LEU A 314 -6.15 15.53 -28.89
CA LEU A 314 -6.37 15.10 -27.50
C LEU A 314 -5.17 14.31 -26.98
N THR A 315 -4.84 14.46 -25.69
CA THR A 315 -3.67 13.87 -25.06
C THR A 315 -3.71 12.34 -25.06
N VAL A 316 -2.58 11.70 -25.38
CA VAL A 316 -2.35 10.24 -25.24
C VAL A 316 -1.40 9.96 -24.09
N LEU A 317 -0.29 10.71 -24.01
CA LEU A 317 0.71 10.58 -22.96
C LEU A 317 1.04 11.96 -22.43
N GLY A 318 1.04 12.12 -21.12
CA GLY A 318 1.49 13.33 -20.45
C GLY A 318 2.36 13.04 -19.23
N VAL A 319 2.83 14.11 -18.62
CA VAL A 319 3.66 14.07 -17.43
C VAL A 319 3.14 15.07 -16.41
N MET A 320 3.20 14.69 -15.15
CA MET A 320 3.06 15.59 -14.00
C MET A 320 4.29 15.43 -13.12
N GLN A 321 4.83 16.54 -12.65
CA GLN A 321 5.89 16.57 -11.64
C GLN A 321 5.45 17.42 -10.45
N PHE A 322 5.86 17.03 -9.24
CA PHE A 322 5.58 17.78 -8.00
C PHE A 322 6.85 17.90 -7.17
N ASP A 323 7.06 19.08 -6.56
CA ASP A 323 8.24 19.32 -5.72
C ASP A 323 8.09 18.59 -4.38
N THR A 324 8.96 17.62 -4.13
CA THR A 324 9.00 16.88 -2.88
C THR A 324 9.30 17.75 -1.66
N ASP A 325 9.94 18.91 -1.85
CA ASP A 325 10.23 19.87 -0.78
C ASP A 325 8.96 20.62 -0.30
N ASP A 326 7.89 20.60 -1.10
CA ASP A 326 6.61 21.24 -0.79
C ASP A 326 5.47 20.25 -0.45
N LEU A 327 5.60 18.96 -0.79
CA LEU A 327 4.54 17.95 -0.61
C LEU A 327 4.00 17.88 0.82
N GLU A 328 4.86 17.88 1.85
CA GLU A 328 4.42 17.82 3.25
C GLU A 328 3.55 19.04 3.63
N GLN A 329 3.90 20.23 3.14
CA GLN A 329 3.14 21.45 3.39
C GLN A 329 1.81 21.44 2.63
N LEU A 330 1.80 20.93 1.39
CA LEU A 330 0.57 20.78 0.60
C LEU A 330 -0.40 19.78 1.24
N GLU A 331 0.12 18.68 1.78
CA GLU A 331 -0.67 17.66 2.48
C GLU A 331 -1.27 18.21 3.77
N THR A 332 -0.44 18.81 4.62
CA THR A 332 -0.88 19.35 5.92
C THR A 332 -1.80 20.56 5.77
N GLY A 333 -1.61 21.36 4.71
CA GLY A 333 -2.47 22.48 4.34
C GLY A 333 -3.77 22.09 3.64
N GLY A 334 -3.91 20.83 3.21
CA GLY A 334 -5.10 20.35 2.48
C GLY A 334 -5.16 20.80 1.02
N PHE A 335 -4.05 21.28 0.44
CA PHE A 335 -3.98 21.78 -0.93
C PHE A 335 -3.59 20.71 -1.95
N LEU A 336 -2.94 19.63 -1.52
CA LEU A 336 -2.37 18.63 -2.44
C LEU A 336 -3.41 18.09 -3.44
N GLY A 337 -4.62 17.80 -2.99
CA GLY A 337 -5.67 17.27 -3.86
C GLY A 337 -6.07 18.23 -4.99
N ASP A 338 -6.23 19.52 -4.67
CA ASP A 338 -6.62 20.55 -5.64
C ASP A 338 -5.47 20.83 -6.62
N VAL A 339 -4.22 20.89 -6.15
CA VAL A 339 -3.05 21.05 -7.03
C VAL A 339 -2.95 19.85 -7.98
N ILE A 340 -3.09 18.61 -7.49
CA ILE A 340 -3.04 17.44 -8.39
C ILE A 340 -4.19 17.46 -9.41
N LEU A 341 -5.40 17.84 -9.00
CA LEU A 341 -6.54 17.95 -9.91
C LEU A 341 -6.30 19.00 -10.98
N HIS A 342 -5.74 20.14 -10.60
CA HIS A 342 -5.34 21.23 -11.48
C HIS A 342 -4.30 20.77 -12.51
N GLU A 343 -3.17 20.21 -12.06
CA GLU A 343 -2.09 19.74 -12.92
C GLU A 343 -2.57 18.66 -13.90
N MET A 344 -3.45 17.77 -13.45
CA MET A 344 -4.03 16.76 -14.33
C MET A 344 -4.89 17.39 -15.45
N GLY A 345 -5.53 18.54 -15.19
CA GLY A 345 -6.22 19.33 -16.20
C GLY A 345 -5.28 19.86 -17.29
N HIS A 346 -4.08 20.31 -16.92
CA HIS A 346 -3.04 20.70 -17.89
C HIS A 346 -2.56 19.53 -18.75
N VAL A 347 -2.49 18.31 -18.20
CA VAL A 347 -2.22 17.12 -19.01
C VAL A 347 -3.31 16.91 -20.06
N LEU A 348 -4.58 17.09 -19.69
CA LEU A 348 -5.71 16.88 -20.59
C LEU A 348 -5.79 17.92 -21.72
N GLY A 349 -5.13 19.07 -21.57
CA GLY A 349 -5.05 20.08 -22.63
C GLY A 349 -5.45 21.50 -22.20
N ILE A 350 -5.96 21.66 -20.98
CA ILE A 350 -6.42 22.96 -20.46
C ILE A 350 -5.19 23.87 -20.33
N GLY A 351 -5.22 25.03 -20.99
CA GLY A 351 -4.09 25.97 -21.05
C GLY A 351 -2.90 25.52 -21.90
N THR A 352 -2.74 24.22 -22.08
CA THR A 352 -1.60 23.60 -22.77
C THR A 352 -1.84 23.40 -24.27
N LEU A 353 -3.08 23.23 -24.70
CA LEU A 353 -3.42 22.97 -26.10
C LEU A 353 -4.25 24.07 -26.76
N TRP A 354 -4.73 25.05 -26.01
CA TRP A 354 -5.66 26.07 -26.50
C TRP A 354 -5.16 26.82 -27.74
N ASP A 355 -3.95 27.40 -27.69
CA ASP A 355 -3.38 28.14 -28.83
C ASP A 355 -3.17 27.22 -30.05
N LEU A 356 -2.64 26.01 -29.82
CA LEU A 356 -2.40 25.01 -30.85
C LEU A 356 -3.70 24.50 -31.51
N GLN A 357 -4.84 24.62 -30.81
CA GLN A 357 -6.18 24.29 -31.28
C GLN A 357 -6.93 25.51 -31.85
N GLY A 358 -6.35 26.71 -31.80
CA GLY A 358 -7.02 27.95 -32.20
C GLY A 358 -8.14 28.40 -31.26
N LEU A 359 -8.11 27.92 -30.02
CA LEU A 359 -9.08 28.23 -28.96
C LEU A 359 -8.63 29.37 -28.04
N LEU A 360 -7.43 29.92 -28.25
CA LEU A 360 -6.93 31.12 -27.58
C LEU A 360 -6.84 32.27 -28.58
N ALA A 361 -7.39 33.43 -28.22
CA ALA A 361 -7.24 34.67 -28.97
C ALA A 361 -6.50 35.71 -28.13
N ASP A 362 -5.83 36.64 -28.83
CA ASP A 362 -5.07 37.75 -28.24
C ASP A 362 -4.04 37.33 -27.17
N ALA A 363 -3.38 36.18 -27.42
CA ALA A 363 -2.33 35.62 -26.57
C ALA A 363 -1.32 36.70 -26.13
N SER A 364 -1.03 36.73 -24.83
CA SER A 364 -0.17 37.71 -24.19
C SER A 364 1.32 37.38 -24.30
N LEU A 365 1.67 36.16 -24.71
CA LEU A 365 3.02 35.69 -24.94
C LEU A 365 3.37 35.63 -26.45
N PRO A 366 4.60 36.04 -26.83
CA PRO A 366 5.62 36.68 -25.99
C PRO A 366 5.19 38.09 -25.53
N PRO A 367 5.66 38.58 -24.37
CA PRO A 367 5.16 39.83 -23.76
C PRO A 367 5.07 41.01 -24.74
N GLY A 368 3.87 41.58 -24.87
CA GLY A 368 3.57 42.69 -25.78
C GLY A 368 2.88 42.28 -27.10
N SER A 369 2.53 41.00 -27.28
CA SER A 369 1.81 40.46 -28.44
C SER A 369 0.29 40.70 -28.39
N GLY A 370 -0.31 40.68 -27.20
CA GLY A 370 -1.75 40.79 -26.97
C GLY A 370 -2.06 41.54 -25.69
N THR A 371 -3.27 42.14 -25.60
CA THR A 371 -3.68 42.96 -24.45
C THR A 371 -4.85 42.38 -23.65
N ASP A 372 -5.55 41.38 -24.19
CA ASP A 372 -6.68 40.73 -23.52
C ASP A 372 -6.84 39.25 -23.95
N PRO A 373 -5.92 38.37 -23.53
CA PRO A 373 -6.02 36.95 -23.87
C PRO A 373 -7.33 36.37 -23.37
N HIS A 374 -8.00 35.61 -24.22
CA HIS A 374 -9.30 35.01 -23.91
C HIS A 374 -9.55 33.71 -24.69
N PHE A 375 -10.35 32.83 -24.10
CA PHE A 375 -10.72 31.57 -24.70
C PHE A 375 -11.93 31.74 -25.62
N THR A 376 -11.89 31.15 -26.81
CA THR A 376 -12.86 31.41 -27.89
C THR A 376 -13.90 30.30 -28.06
N GLY A 377 -13.80 29.21 -27.29
CA GLY A 377 -14.73 28.09 -27.36
C GLY A 377 -16.16 28.47 -26.98
N ALA A 378 -17.12 28.09 -27.83
CA ALA A 378 -18.52 28.50 -27.70
C ALA A 378 -19.20 27.88 -26.46
N GLY A 379 -18.84 26.65 -26.10
CA GLY A 379 -19.35 25.98 -24.91
C GLY A 379 -18.92 26.69 -23.63
N ALA A 380 -17.63 26.99 -23.50
CA ALA A 380 -17.08 27.72 -22.37
C ALA A 380 -17.65 29.13 -22.25
N ILE A 381 -17.85 29.85 -23.37
CA ILE A 381 -18.50 31.18 -23.38
C ILE A 381 -19.93 31.09 -22.82
N ALA A 382 -20.72 30.11 -23.27
CA ALA A 382 -22.07 29.91 -22.76
C ALA A 382 -22.08 29.55 -21.26
N ALA A 383 -21.15 28.71 -20.81
CA ALA A 383 -20.99 28.36 -19.40
C ALA A 383 -20.57 29.56 -18.54
N PHE A 384 -19.69 30.42 -19.06
CA PHE A 384 -19.25 31.65 -18.40
C PHE A 384 -20.41 32.63 -18.22
N ASP A 385 -21.22 32.84 -19.26
CA ASP A 385 -22.41 33.69 -19.16
C ASP A 385 -23.42 33.14 -18.15
N ALA A 386 -23.65 31.82 -18.15
CA ALA A 386 -24.52 31.13 -17.20
C ALA A 386 -24.02 31.21 -15.74
N ALA A 387 -22.70 31.28 -15.53
CA ALA A 387 -22.08 31.46 -14.21
C ALA A 387 -22.19 32.91 -13.70
N GLY A 388 -22.85 33.82 -14.41
CA GLY A 388 -22.99 35.24 -14.05
C GLY A 388 -22.12 36.17 -14.90
N GLY A 389 -21.34 35.63 -15.82
CA GLY A 389 -20.46 36.38 -16.72
C GLY A 389 -21.19 37.19 -17.79
N GLY A 390 -22.50 37.06 -17.93
CA GLY A 390 -23.30 37.76 -18.95
C GLY A 390 -23.12 39.28 -18.94
N THR A 391 -22.96 39.88 -17.75
CA THR A 391 -22.73 41.32 -17.57
C THR A 391 -21.26 41.73 -17.57
N TYR A 392 -20.34 40.80 -17.81
CA TYR A 392 -18.92 41.11 -17.95
C TYR A 392 -18.68 41.98 -19.20
N VAL A 393 -18.10 43.16 -18.98
CA VAL A 393 -17.84 44.20 -20.01
C VAL A 393 -16.41 44.73 -19.98
N ALA A 394 -15.55 44.17 -19.12
CA ALA A 394 -14.17 44.65 -18.93
C ALA A 394 -13.19 44.11 -19.99
N GLY A 395 -13.65 43.23 -20.87
CA GLY A 395 -12.86 42.56 -21.90
C GLY A 395 -13.70 41.52 -22.65
N ALA A 396 -13.02 40.65 -23.40
CA ALA A 396 -13.64 39.50 -24.04
C ALA A 396 -14.11 38.44 -23.03
N LYS A 397 -15.10 37.62 -23.43
CA LYS A 397 -15.65 36.57 -22.56
C LYS A 397 -14.62 35.46 -22.33
N VAL A 398 -14.74 34.77 -21.19
CA VAL A 398 -13.79 33.72 -20.75
C VAL A 398 -12.35 34.25 -20.74
N PRO A 399 -12.08 35.29 -19.94
CA PRO A 399 -10.75 35.91 -19.92
C PRO A 399 -9.70 34.93 -19.39
N VAL A 400 -8.60 34.86 -20.12
CA VAL A 400 -7.40 34.08 -19.79
C VAL A 400 -6.40 35.01 -19.10
N GLU A 401 -5.56 34.47 -18.22
CA GLU A 401 -4.54 35.22 -17.52
C GLU A 401 -3.49 35.76 -18.51
N GLY A 402 -3.18 37.05 -18.43
CA GLY A 402 -2.22 37.71 -19.33
C GLY A 402 -0.90 38.09 -18.65
N THR A 403 -0.75 37.74 -17.38
CA THR A 403 0.39 38.10 -16.54
C THR A 403 0.99 36.86 -15.84
N GLY A 404 2.08 37.04 -15.08
CA GLY A 404 2.71 35.92 -14.34
C GLY A 404 3.74 35.10 -15.13
N GLY A 405 4.07 35.50 -16.36
CA GLY A 405 5.11 34.87 -17.19
C GLY A 405 4.66 33.59 -17.89
N GLU A 406 5.57 32.89 -18.57
CA GLU A 406 5.24 31.74 -19.44
C GLU A 406 4.61 30.54 -18.70
N GLY A 407 4.81 30.46 -17.40
CA GLY A 407 4.16 29.49 -16.54
C GLY A 407 2.68 29.77 -16.32
N THR A 408 2.28 31.04 -16.20
CA THR A 408 0.93 31.41 -15.76
C THR A 408 0.10 32.00 -16.90
N ALA A 409 0.70 32.89 -17.68
CA ALA A 409 0.04 33.58 -18.77
C ALA A 409 -0.41 32.61 -19.87
N ASP A 410 -1.53 32.93 -20.51
CA ASP A 410 -2.14 32.22 -21.62
C ASP A 410 -2.56 30.76 -21.32
N SER A 411 -2.43 30.32 -20.06
CA SER A 411 -2.60 28.91 -19.67
C SER A 411 -3.60 28.70 -18.53
N HIS A 412 -4.07 29.80 -17.91
CA HIS A 412 -4.99 29.79 -16.78
C HIS A 412 -6.16 30.71 -17.03
N TRP A 413 -7.27 30.47 -16.35
CA TRP A 413 -8.31 31.48 -16.25
C TRP A 413 -7.80 32.71 -15.51
N ARG A 414 -8.32 33.88 -15.89
CA ARG A 414 -7.92 35.14 -15.26
C ARG A 414 -8.45 35.20 -13.82
N GLU A 415 -7.53 35.16 -12.87
CA GLU A 415 -7.81 35.15 -11.42
C GLU A 415 -8.69 36.34 -11.00
N SER A 416 -8.41 37.54 -11.53
CA SER A 416 -9.18 38.75 -11.19
C SER A 416 -10.65 38.73 -11.61
N VAL A 417 -11.07 37.72 -12.40
CA VAL A 417 -12.44 37.53 -12.87
C VAL A 417 -13.03 36.23 -12.32
N LEU A 418 -12.29 35.12 -12.40
CA LEU A 418 -12.80 33.80 -11.99
C LEU A 418 -12.49 33.45 -10.52
N ASP A 419 -11.66 34.24 -9.83
CA ASP A 419 -11.38 34.10 -8.39
C ASP A 419 -11.00 32.67 -7.99
N ASN A 420 -11.81 31.98 -7.19
CA ASN A 420 -11.48 30.65 -6.66
C ASN A 420 -11.81 29.48 -7.61
N GLU A 421 -11.84 29.68 -8.93
CA GLU A 421 -12.01 28.57 -9.87
C GLU A 421 -10.73 27.72 -9.95
N LEU A 422 -10.86 26.39 -10.02
CA LEU A 422 -9.72 25.48 -9.91
C LEU A 422 -8.57 25.77 -10.87
N MET A 423 -8.84 26.11 -12.13
CA MET A 423 -7.87 26.28 -13.21
C MET A 423 -7.40 27.73 -13.39
N THR A 424 -7.56 28.58 -12.36
CA THR A 424 -6.78 29.82 -12.27
C THR A 424 -5.36 29.51 -11.80
N GLY A 425 -4.42 30.46 -11.93
CA GLY A 425 -3.03 30.27 -11.48
C GLY A 425 -2.85 30.23 -9.95
N PHE A 426 -3.94 30.16 -9.18
CA PHE A 426 -3.95 30.20 -7.73
C PHE A 426 -4.91 29.16 -7.14
N ILE A 427 -4.49 28.46 -6.11
CA ILE A 427 -5.36 27.59 -5.30
C ILE A 427 -5.67 28.28 -3.97
N GLY A 428 -6.93 28.64 -3.75
CA GLY A 428 -7.38 29.29 -2.53
C GLY A 428 -7.62 28.31 -1.38
N ALA A 429 -7.49 28.76 -0.12
CA ALA A 429 -7.87 27.92 1.01
C ALA A 429 -9.39 27.62 0.97
N GLY A 430 -9.78 26.35 1.07
CA GLY A 430 -11.18 25.94 1.07
C GLY A 430 -11.59 25.23 -0.21
N GLN A 431 -12.67 25.69 -0.86
CA GLN A 431 -13.20 25.04 -2.07
C GLN A 431 -12.68 25.76 -3.31
N ASN A 432 -12.04 25.00 -4.21
CA ASN A 432 -11.62 25.42 -5.54
C ASN A 432 -12.41 24.60 -6.59
N PRO A 433 -13.65 25.00 -6.91
CA PRO A 433 -14.52 24.22 -7.78
C PRO A 433 -13.95 24.03 -9.18
N LEU A 434 -14.04 22.80 -9.70
CA LEU A 434 -13.91 22.50 -11.12
C LEU A 434 -15.20 22.94 -11.81
N SER A 435 -15.22 24.17 -12.34
CA SER A 435 -16.45 24.79 -12.82
C SER A 435 -16.95 24.20 -14.15
N ARG A 436 -18.23 24.48 -14.44
CA ARG A 436 -18.81 24.20 -15.77
C ARG A 436 -18.08 24.93 -16.91
N ILE A 437 -17.38 26.02 -16.63
CA ILE A 437 -16.57 26.76 -17.62
C ILE A 437 -15.38 25.90 -18.03
N THR A 438 -14.64 25.38 -17.05
CA THR A 438 -13.52 24.47 -17.29
C THR A 438 -13.97 23.19 -17.98
N VAL A 439 -15.04 22.56 -17.52
CA VAL A 439 -15.56 21.34 -18.15
C VAL A 439 -16.00 21.59 -19.59
N ALA A 440 -16.70 22.70 -19.85
CA ALA A 440 -17.09 23.06 -21.21
C ALA A 440 -15.90 23.36 -22.12
N SER A 441 -14.80 23.88 -21.58
CA SER A 441 -13.57 24.10 -22.37
C SER A 441 -12.99 22.80 -22.92
N LEU A 442 -13.08 21.68 -22.18
CA LEU A 442 -12.69 20.36 -22.69
C LEU A 442 -13.61 19.89 -23.84
N ALA A 443 -14.90 20.22 -23.78
CA ALA A 443 -15.83 19.96 -24.88
C ALA A 443 -15.42 20.72 -26.14
N ASP A 444 -15.05 21.99 -25.99
CA ASP A 444 -14.54 22.83 -27.08
C ASP A 444 -13.20 22.31 -27.65
N GLN A 445 -12.39 21.59 -26.85
CA GLN A 445 -11.19 20.89 -27.32
C GLN A 445 -11.48 19.57 -28.07
N GLY A 446 -12.70 19.03 -27.96
CA GLY A 446 -13.11 17.78 -28.63
C GLY A 446 -13.37 16.59 -27.70
N TYR A 447 -13.22 16.72 -26.38
CA TYR A 447 -13.64 15.67 -25.45
C TYR A 447 -15.18 15.62 -25.38
N GLN A 448 -15.76 14.43 -25.17
CA GLN A 448 -17.17 14.34 -24.80
C GLN A 448 -17.31 14.38 -23.28
N VAL A 449 -17.97 15.41 -22.75
CA VAL A 449 -18.02 15.68 -21.31
C VAL A 449 -19.44 15.63 -20.74
N ASP A 450 -19.54 15.25 -19.47
CA ASP A 450 -20.73 15.47 -18.65
C ASP A 450 -20.62 16.79 -17.87
N LEU A 451 -21.33 17.82 -18.37
CA LEU A 451 -21.37 19.12 -17.69
C LEU A 451 -22.04 19.07 -16.31
N ALA A 452 -22.81 18.02 -15.98
CA ALA A 452 -23.41 17.85 -14.66
C ALA A 452 -22.40 17.36 -13.62
N ALA A 453 -21.26 16.80 -14.03
CA ALA A 453 -20.17 16.38 -13.14
C ALA A 453 -19.30 17.56 -12.64
N ALA A 454 -19.49 18.75 -13.22
CA ALA A 454 -18.84 19.98 -12.77
C ALA A 454 -19.36 20.42 -11.39
N ASP A 455 -18.50 21.09 -10.63
CA ASP A 455 -18.86 21.64 -9.34
C ASP A 455 -19.72 22.89 -9.46
N ALA A 456 -20.54 23.15 -8.44
CA ALA A 456 -21.31 24.37 -8.36
C ALA A 456 -20.36 25.58 -8.25
N TYR A 457 -20.50 26.52 -9.18
CA TYR A 457 -19.66 27.70 -9.26
C TYR A 457 -20.44 28.87 -9.86
N SER A 458 -20.16 30.07 -9.37
CA SER A 458 -20.67 31.33 -9.89
C SER A 458 -19.57 32.38 -9.85
N ILE A 459 -19.45 33.15 -10.92
CA ILE A 459 -18.53 34.28 -10.99
C ILE A 459 -19.00 35.32 -9.96
N PRO A 460 -18.12 35.83 -9.08
CA PRO A 460 -18.49 36.81 -8.08
C PRO A 460 -18.82 38.17 -8.74
N VAL A 461 -20.07 38.34 -9.18
CA VAL A 461 -20.57 39.58 -9.79
C VAL A 461 -21.44 40.38 -8.79
N GLY A 462 -21.01 41.60 -8.42
CA GLY A 462 -21.80 42.50 -7.54
C GLY A 462 -21.07 43.78 -7.06
N LEU A 463 -21.84 44.81 -6.66
CA LEU A 463 -21.37 46.12 -6.14
C LEU A 463 -20.72 46.05 -4.74
N LEU A 464 -20.96 44.97 -3.99
CA LEU A 464 -20.31 44.66 -2.72
C LEU A 464 -19.34 43.50 -2.96
N ARG A 465 -18.16 43.84 -3.50
CA ARG A 465 -17.08 42.89 -3.77
C ARG A 465 -16.52 42.34 -2.47
N ALA A 466 -16.74 41.05 -2.20
CA ALA A 466 -15.84 40.28 -1.35
C ALA A 466 -15.16 39.27 -2.26
N PHE A 467 -14.05 39.67 -2.87
CA PHE A 467 -13.11 38.69 -3.44
C PHE A 467 -12.66 37.76 -2.33
N ASP A 468 -12.33 36.53 -2.69
CA ASP A 468 -11.77 35.62 -1.71
C ASP A 468 -10.44 36.18 -1.15
N THR A 469 -10.50 36.68 0.08
CA THR A 469 -9.32 37.18 0.82
C THR A 469 -8.62 36.07 1.61
N ARG A 470 -9.07 34.82 1.47
CA ARG A 470 -8.39 33.69 2.11
C ARG A 470 -6.97 33.55 1.53
N PRO A 471 -6.03 32.96 2.29
CA PRO A 471 -4.71 32.65 1.75
C PRO A 471 -4.82 31.87 0.45
N LYS A 472 -4.07 32.30 -0.56
CA LYS A 472 -3.98 31.63 -1.87
C LYS A 472 -2.56 31.17 -2.11
N LEU A 473 -2.44 30.00 -2.71
CA LEU A 473 -1.21 29.37 -3.13
C LEU A 473 -1.02 29.66 -4.61
N LEU A 474 0.03 30.39 -4.97
CA LEU A 474 0.38 30.67 -6.37
C LEU A 474 1.13 29.48 -6.95
N LEU A 475 0.68 28.94 -8.08
CA LEU A 475 1.18 27.69 -8.65
C LEU A 475 2.53 27.79 -9.37
N LYS A 476 2.87 28.99 -9.88
CA LYS A 476 4.18 29.37 -10.48
C LYS A 476 4.82 28.31 -11.40
N ASN A 477 4.82 28.53 -12.71
CA ASN A 477 5.53 27.66 -13.68
C ASN A 477 5.08 26.19 -13.66
N ASP A 478 3.80 26.01 -13.43
CA ASP A 478 3.00 24.78 -13.47
C ASP A 478 2.74 24.23 -14.88
N ILE A 479 3.14 24.95 -15.93
CA ILE A 479 3.03 24.46 -17.30
C ILE A 479 4.35 23.86 -17.78
N LEU A 480 4.37 22.54 -18.01
CA LEU A 480 5.49 21.89 -18.70
C LEU A 480 5.41 22.12 -20.21
N ARG A 481 6.32 22.95 -20.71
CA ARG A 481 6.45 23.27 -22.14
C ARG A 481 7.56 22.42 -22.76
N GLY A 482 7.17 21.38 -23.50
CA GLY A 482 8.05 20.54 -24.29
C GLY A 482 7.49 20.31 -25.71
N PRO A 483 8.26 19.68 -26.61
CA PRO A 483 7.74 19.29 -27.92
C PRO A 483 6.60 18.27 -27.75
N ILE A 484 5.43 18.57 -28.33
CA ILE A 484 4.28 17.68 -28.28
C ILE A 484 4.22 16.89 -29.58
N ARG A 485 4.37 15.57 -29.52
CA ARG A 485 4.35 14.71 -30.71
C ARG A 485 2.92 14.32 -31.07
N LYS A 486 2.60 14.37 -32.35
CA LYS A 486 1.32 13.87 -32.88
C LYS A 486 1.49 12.40 -33.25
N VAL A 487 0.52 11.56 -32.88
CA VAL A 487 0.53 10.13 -33.20
C VAL A 487 -0.77 9.69 -33.85
N ASP A 488 -0.64 8.83 -34.87
CA ASP A 488 -1.80 8.19 -35.49
C ASP A 488 -2.40 7.09 -34.60
N ARG A 489 -3.57 6.55 -35.01
CA ARG A 489 -4.22 5.42 -34.32
C ARG A 489 -3.38 4.14 -34.24
N ARG A 490 -2.23 4.07 -34.92
CA ARG A 490 -1.27 2.96 -34.87
C ARG A 490 -0.03 3.33 -34.06
N GLY A 491 -0.06 4.44 -33.33
CA GLY A 491 1.02 4.94 -32.48
C GLY A 491 2.22 5.52 -33.24
N ARG A 492 2.09 5.78 -34.54
CA ARG A 492 3.19 6.30 -35.36
C ARG A 492 3.23 7.82 -35.25
N VAL A 493 4.42 8.37 -35.00
CA VAL A 493 4.60 9.83 -34.97
C VAL A 493 4.35 10.41 -36.36
N THR A 494 3.36 11.30 -36.47
CA THR A 494 2.97 11.98 -37.72
C THR A 494 3.48 13.43 -37.79
N GLY A 495 3.86 14.00 -36.66
CA GLY A 495 4.34 15.38 -36.58
C GLY A 495 4.71 15.80 -35.16
N VAL A 496 5.11 17.06 -35.01
CA VAL A 496 5.42 17.68 -33.72
C VAL A 496 4.79 19.07 -33.69
N LEU A 497 3.99 19.35 -32.67
CA LEU A 497 3.53 20.68 -32.34
C LEU A 497 4.63 21.39 -31.55
N ARG A 498 5.02 22.57 -32.02
CA ARG A 498 5.98 23.45 -31.33
C ARG A 498 5.17 24.64 -30.81
N ARG A 499 5.24 24.88 -29.50
CA ARG A 499 4.77 26.12 -28.90
C ARG A 499 5.80 27.22 -29.07
#